data_AF-A0A1Q3LR86-F1
#
_entry.id   AF-A0A1Q3LR86-F1
#
_cell.length_a   1.000
_cell.length_b   1.000
_cell.length_c   1.000
_cell.angle_alpha   90.00
_cell.angle_beta   90.00
_cell.angle_gamma   90.00
#
_symmetry.space_group_name_H-M   'P 1'
#
loop_
_entity.id
_entity.type
_entity.pdbx_description
1 polymer ?
#
loop_
_entity_poly.entity_id
_entity_poly.type
_entity_poly.pdbx_seq_one_letter_code
_entity_poly.pdbx_strand_id
1 'polypeptide(L)'
;MDDLDKGLVTLLRHRGRRSVSDLALDLGVSRATVRARMARLEKSGDIVGYTVILRADAVDQPVRGIMLIEIEGHAADRVIKSLGGFSEVSEIHTTNGRWDLVIELGTETLADLDSVLRKIRLIPGITGSETSLLLATPRSTKAKL
;
A
#
# COMPACT_ATOMS: atom_id res chain seq x y z
N MET A 1 -19.68 -4.54 -11.41
CA MET A 1 -19.92 -5.49 -10.31
C MET A 1 -21.35 -5.39 -9.82
N ASP A 2 -22.06 -6.51 -9.68
CA ASP A 2 -23.37 -6.57 -9.02
C ASP A 2 -23.21 -6.79 -7.50
N ASP A 3 -24.33 -6.88 -6.77
CA ASP A 3 -24.28 -7.00 -5.30
C ASP A 3 -23.72 -8.35 -4.83
N LEU A 4 -23.89 -9.41 -5.62
CA LEU A 4 -23.27 -10.70 -5.35
C LEU A 4 -21.73 -10.59 -5.46
N ASP A 5 -21.22 -9.89 -6.48
CA ASP A 5 -19.79 -9.65 -6.64
C ASP A 5 -19.21 -8.84 -5.47
N LYS A 6 -19.92 -7.79 -5.02
CA LYS A 6 -19.50 -6.98 -3.86
C LYS A 6 -19.44 -7.83 -2.59
N GLY A 7 -20.45 -8.68 -2.36
CA GLY A 7 -20.48 -9.62 -1.24
C GLY A 7 -19.31 -10.60 -1.29
N LEU A 8 -19.08 -11.22 -2.45
CA LEU A 8 -17.95 -12.13 -2.68
C LEU A 8 -16.60 -11.47 -2.39
N VAL A 9 -16.35 -10.27 -2.94
CA VAL A 9 -15.11 -9.53 -2.71
C VAL A 9 -14.94 -9.15 -1.24
N THR A 10 -16.03 -8.80 -0.55
CA THR A 10 -15.99 -8.49 0.90
C THR A 10 -15.52 -9.69 1.71
N LEU A 11 -16.07 -10.88 1.43
CA LEU A 11 -15.67 -12.12 2.11
C LEU A 11 -14.21 -12.50 1.80
N LEU A 12 -13.78 -12.35 0.53
CA LEU A 12 -12.42 -12.65 0.12
C LEU A 12 -11.39 -11.66 0.69
N ARG A 13 -11.73 -10.38 0.83
CA ARG A 13 -10.88 -9.38 1.50
C ARG A 13 -10.65 -9.70 2.97
N HIS A 14 -11.65 -10.28 3.63
CA HIS A 14 -11.49 -10.73 5.02
C HIS A 14 -10.63 -11.99 5.12
N ARG A 15 -10.85 -12.96 4.22
CA ARG A 15 -10.08 -14.20 4.18
C ARG A 15 -9.96 -14.73 2.75
N GLY A 16 -8.84 -14.43 2.08
CA GLY A 16 -8.63 -14.82 0.68
C GLY A 16 -8.64 -16.34 0.45
N ARG A 17 -8.26 -17.13 1.47
CA ARG A 17 -8.24 -18.61 1.41
C ARG A 17 -9.57 -19.27 1.77
N ARG A 18 -10.68 -18.52 1.81
CA ARG A 18 -11.99 -19.10 2.15
C ARG A 18 -12.44 -20.08 1.09
N SER A 19 -13.02 -21.21 1.50
CA SER A 19 -13.40 -22.25 0.56
C SER A 19 -14.59 -21.78 -0.30
N VAL A 20 -14.66 -22.26 -1.55
CA VAL A 20 -15.82 -22.02 -2.43
C VAL A 20 -17.12 -22.49 -1.78
N SER A 21 -17.06 -23.57 -0.98
CA SER A 21 -18.22 -24.09 -0.25
C SER A 21 -18.73 -23.09 0.79
N ASP A 22 -17.85 -22.49 1.58
CA ASP A 22 -18.22 -21.51 2.60
C ASP A 22 -18.73 -20.22 1.96
N LEU A 23 -18.09 -19.77 0.87
CA LEU A 23 -18.53 -18.60 0.11
C LEU A 23 -19.93 -18.80 -0.49
N ALA A 24 -20.21 -20.01 -0.99
CA ALA A 24 -21.51 -20.36 -1.54
C ALA A 24 -22.61 -20.36 -0.47
N LEU A 25 -22.33 -20.92 0.71
CA LEU A 25 -23.23 -20.91 1.87
C LEU A 25 -23.53 -19.49 2.32
N ASP A 26 -22.50 -18.67 2.52
CA ASP A 26 -22.66 -17.31 3.06
C ASP A 26 -23.35 -16.35 2.06
N LEU A 27 -23.19 -16.58 0.76
CA LEU A 27 -23.82 -15.77 -0.29
C LEU A 27 -25.18 -16.32 -0.74
N GLY A 28 -25.60 -17.50 -0.26
CA GLY A 28 -26.87 -18.11 -0.64
C GLY A 28 -26.94 -18.55 -2.10
N VAL A 29 -25.82 -18.94 -2.71
CA VAL A 29 -25.73 -19.34 -4.13
C VAL A 29 -25.01 -20.67 -4.32
N SER A 30 -25.08 -21.25 -5.53
CA SER A 30 -24.38 -22.50 -5.82
C SER A 30 -22.84 -22.32 -5.87
N ARG A 31 -22.10 -23.40 -5.58
CA ARG A 31 -20.63 -23.42 -5.74
C ARG A 31 -20.18 -23.11 -7.17
N ALA A 32 -20.96 -23.55 -8.17
CA ALA A 32 -20.69 -23.26 -9.57
C ALA A 32 -20.82 -21.76 -9.87
N THR A 33 -21.84 -21.11 -9.30
CA THR A 33 -22.04 -19.66 -9.39
C THR A 33 -20.84 -18.92 -8.80
N VAL A 34 -20.39 -19.27 -7.59
CA VAL A 34 -19.21 -18.63 -6.96
C VAL A 34 -17.97 -18.77 -7.85
N ARG A 35 -17.66 -19.98 -8.35
CA ARG A 35 -16.50 -20.21 -9.23
C ARG A 35 -16.56 -19.37 -10.50
N ALA A 36 -17.73 -19.31 -11.15
CA ALA A 36 -17.92 -18.52 -12.35
C ALA A 36 -17.72 -17.01 -12.08
N ARG A 37 -18.21 -16.52 -10.92
CA ARG A 37 -18.03 -15.13 -10.51
C ARG A 37 -16.57 -14.80 -10.21
N MET A 38 -15.87 -15.64 -9.44
CA MET A 38 -14.44 -15.48 -9.17
C MET A 38 -13.63 -15.42 -10.48
N ALA A 39 -13.77 -16.41 -11.35
CA ALA A 39 -13.05 -16.47 -12.62
C ALA A 39 -13.35 -15.26 -13.52
N ARG A 40 -14.59 -14.76 -13.51
CA ARG A 40 -14.95 -13.55 -14.26
C ARG A 40 -14.29 -12.30 -13.69
N LEU A 41 -14.28 -12.14 -12.36
CA LEU A 41 -13.66 -10.99 -11.68
C LEU A 41 -12.13 -10.99 -11.84
N GLU A 42 -11.51 -12.17 -11.85
CA GLU A 42 -10.09 -12.33 -12.18
C GLU A 42 -9.83 -11.95 -13.64
N LYS A 43 -10.64 -12.46 -14.58
CA LYS A 43 -10.49 -12.19 -16.01
C LYS A 43 -10.73 -10.72 -16.37
N SER A 44 -11.63 -10.02 -15.67
CA SER A 44 -11.87 -8.58 -15.88
C SER A 44 -10.80 -7.70 -15.26
N GLY A 45 -9.95 -8.24 -14.37
CA GLY A 45 -8.98 -7.47 -13.59
C GLY A 45 -9.58 -6.78 -12.35
N ASP A 46 -10.87 -7.01 -12.05
CA ASP A 46 -11.48 -6.54 -10.79
C ASP A 46 -10.81 -7.20 -9.57
N ILE A 47 -10.37 -8.45 -9.73
CA ILE A 47 -9.43 -9.14 -8.83
C ILE A 47 -8.12 -9.32 -9.58
N VAL A 48 -7.11 -8.52 -9.22
CA VAL A 48 -5.77 -8.58 -9.84
C VAL A 48 -4.99 -9.80 -9.35
N GLY A 49 -5.26 -10.27 -8.13
CA GLY A 49 -4.61 -11.45 -7.58
C GLY A 49 -4.96 -11.68 -6.12
N TYR A 50 -4.44 -12.79 -5.60
CA TYR A 50 -4.50 -13.16 -4.19
C TYR A 50 -3.08 -13.20 -3.63
N THR A 51 -2.86 -12.59 -2.48
CA THR A 51 -1.56 -12.59 -1.83
C THR A 51 -1.64 -13.12 -0.40
N VAL A 52 -0.52 -13.67 0.06
CA VAL A 52 -0.26 -13.85 1.49
C VAL A 52 0.37 -12.56 2.00
N ILE A 53 0.08 -12.21 3.25
CA ILE A 53 0.67 -11.05 3.92
C ILE A 53 1.36 -11.61 5.15
N LEU A 54 2.69 -11.65 5.10
CA LEU A 54 3.54 -12.15 6.16
C LEU A 54 3.66 -11.10 7.27
N ARG A 55 4.06 -11.56 8.46
CA ARG A 55 4.39 -10.64 9.56
C ARG A 55 5.52 -9.68 9.17
N ALA A 56 6.48 -10.16 8.38
CA ALA A 56 7.51 -9.34 7.76
C ALA A 56 6.86 -8.27 6.86
N ASP A 57 6.03 -8.66 5.88
CA ASP A 57 5.31 -7.71 5.00
C ASP A 57 4.45 -6.66 5.74
N ALA A 58 3.95 -6.97 6.94
CA ALA A 58 3.14 -6.06 7.75
C ALA A 58 3.95 -5.20 8.74
N VAL A 59 5.20 -5.57 9.04
CA VAL A 59 6.05 -5.01 10.10
C VAL A 59 7.50 -4.82 9.63
N ASP A 60 7.75 -4.67 8.32
CA ASP A 60 9.10 -4.86 7.75
C ASP A 60 10.12 -3.76 8.08
N GLN A 61 9.72 -2.79 8.89
CA GLN A 61 10.56 -1.69 9.30
C GLN A 61 10.07 -1.26 10.70
N PRO A 62 10.80 -1.57 11.80
CA PRO A 62 10.40 -1.20 13.15
C PRO A 62 10.27 0.32 13.33
N VAL A 63 10.96 1.10 12.50
CA VAL A 63 10.81 2.56 12.42
C VAL A 63 10.17 2.91 11.09
N ARG A 64 9.03 3.61 11.14
CA ARG A 64 8.29 4.03 9.94
C ARG A 64 7.99 5.50 9.99
N GLY A 65 7.93 6.13 8.82
CA GLY A 65 7.61 7.54 8.70
C GLY A 65 6.89 7.87 7.42
N ILE A 66 6.18 8.98 7.44
CA ILE A 66 5.68 9.64 6.24
C ILE A 66 6.51 10.91 6.07
N MET A 67 7.07 11.11 4.88
CA MET A 67 7.77 12.34 4.53
C MET A 67 6.99 13.07 3.44
N LEU A 68 6.65 14.31 3.74
CA LEU A 68 6.05 15.27 2.84
C LEU A 68 7.20 16.05 2.18
N ILE A 69 7.16 16.22 0.86
CA ILE A 69 8.25 16.79 0.08
C ILE A 69 7.72 17.89 -0.82
N GLU A 70 8.39 19.03 -0.79
CA GLU A 70 8.19 20.18 -1.67
C GLU A 70 9.29 20.21 -2.72
N ILE A 71 8.92 20.47 -3.97
CA ILE A 71 9.77 20.38 -5.14
C ILE A 71 9.78 21.71 -5.88
N GLU A 72 10.96 22.11 -6.37
CA GLU A 72 11.09 23.30 -7.21
C GLU A 72 10.70 23.02 -8.67
N GLY A 73 9.79 23.85 -9.19
CA GLY A 73 9.50 23.94 -10.62
C GLY A 73 9.05 22.62 -11.24
N HIS A 74 9.81 22.13 -12.24
CA HIS A 74 9.49 20.92 -13.00
C HIS A 74 10.39 19.73 -12.65
N ALA A 75 10.96 19.71 -11.45
CA ALA A 75 11.90 18.65 -11.04
C ALA A 75 11.24 17.34 -10.59
N ALA A 76 9.90 17.26 -10.56
CA ALA A 76 9.14 16.13 -10.00
C ALA A 76 9.59 14.76 -10.55
N ASP A 77 9.63 14.57 -11.87
CA ASP A 77 10.01 13.29 -12.48
C ASP A 77 11.43 12.84 -12.09
N ARG A 78 12.36 13.79 -12.00
CA ARG A 78 13.74 13.51 -11.60
C ARG A 78 13.80 13.12 -10.12
N VAL A 79 13.09 13.85 -9.26
CA VAL A 79 13.02 13.57 -7.83
C VAL A 79 12.39 12.20 -7.58
N ILE A 80 11.28 11.87 -8.23
CA ILE A 80 10.62 10.55 -8.14
C ILE A 80 11.59 9.45 -8.55
N LYS A 81 12.32 9.63 -9.66
CA LYS A 81 13.33 8.65 -10.11
C LYS A 81 14.45 8.47 -9.09
N SER A 82 14.93 9.54 -8.46
CA SER A 82 15.95 9.46 -7.40
C SER A 82 15.42 8.77 -6.15
N LEU A 83 14.18 9.07 -5.74
CA LEU A 83 13.52 8.44 -4.59
C LEU A 83 13.30 6.94 -4.79
N GLY A 84 12.99 6.51 -6.02
CA GLY A 84 12.86 5.07 -6.37
C GLY A 84 14.15 4.26 -6.22
N GLY A 85 15.30 4.91 -5.99
CA GLY A 85 16.57 4.23 -5.70
C GLY A 85 16.77 3.88 -4.22
N PHE A 86 15.90 4.33 -3.33
CA PHE A 86 15.98 4.04 -1.89
C PHE A 86 15.11 2.83 -1.56
N SER A 87 15.72 1.77 -1.05
CA SER A 87 15.00 0.59 -0.56
C SER A 87 14.07 0.89 0.63
N GLU A 88 14.38 1.96 1.35
CA GLU A 88 13.65 2.43 2.52
C GLU A 88 12.36 3.17 2.13
N VAL A 89 12.20 3.55 0.86
CA VAL A 89 10.98 4.19 0.33
C VAL A 89 10.05 3.10 -0.21
N SER A 90 8.93 2.86 0.47
CA SER A 90 7.98 1.81 0.08
C SER A 90 6.92 2.31 -0.90
N GLU A 91 6.48 3.55 -0.77
CA GLU A 91 5.46 4.15 -1.63
C GLU A 91 5.79 5.62 -1.92
N ILE A 92 5.48 6.07 -3.13
CA ILE A 92 5.60 7.46 -3.58
C ILE A 92 4.26 7.89 -4.17
N HIS A 93 3.69 8.97 -3.66
CA HIS A 93 2.43 9.52 -4.10
C HIS A 93 2.61 10.96 -4.55
N THR A 94 2.05 11.33 -5.70
CA THR A 94 1.89 12.72 -6.12
C THR A 94 0.64 13.31 -5.50
N THR A 95 0.69 14.56 -5.04
CA THR A 95 -0.43 15.22 -4.37
C THR A 95 -0.76 16.59 -4.93
N ASN A 96 -2.05 16.95 -4.96
CA ASN A 96 -2.54 18.28 -5.36
C ASN A 96 -2.69 19.20 -4.14
N GLY A 97 -1.65 19.35 -3.32
CA GLY A 97 -1.68 20.06 -2.05
C GLY A 97 -0.48 20.98 -1.82
N ARG A 98 -0.23 21.34 -0.56
CA ARG A 98 0.96 22.12 -0.17
C ARG A 98 2.27 21.41 -0.53
N TRP A 99 2.24 20.09 -0.46
CA TRP A 99 3.37 19.22 -0.75
C TRP A 99 3.14 18.57 -2.11
N ASP A 100 4.19 18.45 -2.90
CA ASP A 100 4.15 17.85 -4.24
C ASP A 100 4.15 16.33 -4.16
N LEU A 101 4.93 15.78 -3.22
CA LEU A 101 5.00 14.34 -2.96
C LEU A 101 4.74 14.00 -1.49
N VAL A 102 4.16 12.82 -1.31
CA VAL A 102 4.09 12.10 -0.03
C VAL A 102 4.76 10.76 -0.22
N ILE A 103 5.73 10.43 0.63
CA ILE A 103 6.39 9.12 0.60
C ILE A 103 6.21 8.40 1.92
N GLU A 104 6.05 7.08 1.83
CA GLU A 104 6.14 6.17 2.96
C GLU A 104 7.56 5.62 3.07
N LEU A 105 8.12 5.71 4.28
CA LEU A 105 9.47 5.30 4.61
C LEU A 105 9.43 4.22 5.70
N GLY A 106 10.40 3.32 5.67
CA GLY A 106 10.76 2.60 6.87
C GLY A 106 12.23 2.20 6.93
N THR A 107 12.72 2.06 8.16
CA THR A 107 14.08 1.66 8.51
C THR A 107 14.09 0.71 9.73
N GLU A 108 15.24 0.05 9.94
CA GLU A 108 15.50 -0.78 11.13
C GLU A 108 15.71 0.03 12.41
N THR A 109 16.27 1.24 12.29
CA THR A 109 16.53 2.11 13.44
C THR A 109 16.23 3.57 13.15
N LEU A 110 16.09 4.39 14.21
CA LEU A 110 15.93 5.85 14.07
C LEU A 110 17.19 6.51 13.48
N ALA A 111 18.37 5.93 13.70
CA ALA A 111 19.62 6.42 13.12
C ALA A 111 19.65 6.20 11.61
N ASP A 112 19.19 5.03 11.15
CA ASP A 112 19.05 4.75 9.73
C ASP A 112 18.02 5.68 9.09
N LEU A 113 16.91 5.97 9.77
CA LEU A 113 15.91 6.92 9.30
C LEU A 113 16.52 8.31 9.11
N ASP A 114 17.22 8.83 10.12
CA ASP A 114 17.89 10.15 10.02
C ASP A 114 18.89 10.19 8.85
N SER A 115 19.66 9.12 8.64
CA SER A 115 20.57 8.98 7.50
C SER A 115 19.82 9.06 6.15
N VAL A 116 18.72 8.32 6.00
CA VAL A 116 17.89 8.32 4.78
C VAL A 116 17.26 9.70 4.55
N LEU A 117 16.66 10.30 5.59
CA LEU A 117 16.04 11.62 5.50
C LEU A 117 17.05 12.69 5.06
N ARG A 118 18.29 12.65 5.56
CA ARG A 118 19.36 13.56 5.11
C ARG A 118 19.69 13.36 3.65
N LYS A 119 19.87 12.10 3.21
CA LYS A 119 20.15 11.79 1.79
C LYS A 119 19.02 12.27 0.88
N ILE A 120 17.77 12.06 1.28
CA ILE A 120 16.59 12.53 0.53
C ILE A 120 16.60 14.06 0.44
N ARG A 121 16.81 14.78 1.55
CA ARG A 121 16.87 16.26 1.53
C ARG A 121 17.95 16.84 0.62
N LEU A 122 18.98 16.07 0.28
CA LEU A 122 20.05 16.49 -0.63
C LEU A 122 19.75 16.22 -2.11
N ILE A 123 18.62 15.58 -2.44
CA ILE A 123 18.22 15.34 -3.82
C ILE A 123 17.95 16.70 -4.51
N PRO A 124 18.63 17.01 -5.63
CA PRO A 124 18.41 18.26 -6.35
C PRO A 124 16.95 18.42 -6.80
N GLY A 125 16.35 19.56 -6.47
CA GLY A 125 14.96 19.87 -6.73
C GLY A 125 14.06 19.74 -5.51
N ILE A 126 14.50 19.11 -4.41
CA ILE A 126 13.78 19.15 -3.14
C ILE A 126 14.12 20.47 -2.42
N THR A 127 13.09 21.26 -2.13
CA THR A 127 13.21 22.58 -1.47
C THR A 127 12.75 22.56 -0.02
N GLY A 128 11.83 21.65 0.30
CA GLY A 128 11.21 21.54 1.61
C GLY A 128 10.88 20.11 1.96
N SER A 129 10.86 19.80 3.26
CA SER A 129 10.34 18.52 3.73
C SER A 129 9.85 18.58 5.16
N GLU A 130 8.82 17.80 5.45
CA GLU A 130 8.29 17.55 6.78
C GLU A 130 8.16 16.06 6.99
N THR A 131 8.56 15.54 8.16
CA THR A 131 8.54 14.09 8.42
C THR A 131 7.75 13.80 9.69
N SER A 132 6.82 12.87 9.60
CA SER A 132 6.04 12.35 10.71
C SER A 132 6.40 10.89 10.96
N LEU A 133 6.88 10.58 12.17
CA LEU A 133 7.08 9.20 12.63
C LEU A 133 5.75 8.52 12.91
N LEU A 134 5.59 7.29 12.44
CA LEU A 134 4.40 6.47 12.70
C LEU A 134 4.58 5.70 14.02
N LEU A 135 3.93 6.18 15.09
CA LEU A 135 4.08 5.60 16.43
C LEU A 135 3.31 4.27 16.59
N ALA A 136 2.06 4.25 16.17
CA ALA A 136 1.19 3.08 16.23
C ALA A 136 0.23 3.07 15.04
N THR A 137 -0.21 1.89 14.63
CA THR A 137 -1.23 1.70 13.60
C THR A 137 -2.44 0.99 14.22
N PRO A 138 -3.38 1.71 14.86
CA PRO A 138 -4.52 1.09 15.53
C PRO A 138 -5.47 0.34 14.58
N ARG A 139 -5.44 0.69 13.29
CA ARG A 139 -6.24 0.07 12.23
C ARG A 139 -5.50 0.09 10.92
N SER A 140 -5.44 -1.05 10.22
CA SER A 140 -4.98 -1.16 8.84
C SER A 140 -5.93 -2.04 8.03
N THR A 141 -6.11 -1.72 6.76
CA THR A 141 -6.81 -2.59 5.80
C THR A 141 -5.84 -3.52 5.07
N LYS A 142 -4.53 -3.26 5.13
CA LYS A 142 -3.49 -4.07 4.48
C LYS A 142 -3.20 -5.36 5.25
N ALA A 143 -3.53 -5.47 6.54
CA ALA A 143 -3.60 -6.74 7.27
C ALA A 143 -4.35 -6.50 8.58
N LYS A 144 -5.15 -7.46 9.05
CA LYS A 144 -5.43 -7.54 10.49
C LYS A 144 -4.11 -7.98 11.15
N LEU A 145 -3.39 -7.04 11.74
CA LEU A 145 -2.34 -7.34 12.71
C LEU A 145 -2.93 -8.07 13.92
#